data_AF-A0A349NIT9-F1
#
_entry.id   AF-A0A349NIT9-F1
#
_cell.length_a   1.000
_cell.length_b   1.000
_cell.length_c   1.000
_cell.angle_alpha   90.00
_cell.angle_beta   90.00
_cell.angle_gamma   90.00
#
_symmetry.space_group_name_H-M   'P 1'
#
loop_
_entity.id
_entity.type
_entity.pdbx_description
1 polymer ?
#
loop_
_entity_poly.entity_id
_entity_poly.type
_entity_poly.pdbx_seq_one_letter_code
_entity_poly.pdbx_strand_id
1 'polypeptide(L)' 'MLDSSNLTGNSTGNSTALDKTFNALKANPLLTYPELASLLGYSRSYVQKCIKMLKETKRIRRVGSKTYGGYWEIIENLKS' A
#
# COMPACT_ATOMS: atom_id res chain seq x y z
N MET A 1 16.16 -12.82 -11.13
CA MET A 1 15.49 -11.50 -11.08
C MET A 1 14.00 -11.76 -11.05
N LEU A 2 13.30 -11.42 -9.97
CA LEU A 2 11.87 -11.75 -9.82
C LEU A 2 11.02 -10.78 -10.65
N ASP A 3 10.25 -11.40 -11.54
CA ASP A 3 9.36 -10.88 -12.56
C ASP A 3 8.16 -10.10 -11.99
N SER A 4 7.70 -9.13 -12.79
CA SER A 4 6.84 -8.01 -12.37
C SER A 4 5.36 -8.22 -12.69
N SER A 5 4.86 -9.45 -12.70
CA SER A 5 3.53 -9.76 -13.24
C SER A 5 2.69 -10.59 -12.27
N ASN A 6 2.02 -9.92 -11.34
CA ASN A 6 0.69 -10.32 -10.82
C ASN A 6 0.15 -9.18 -9.93
N LEU A 7 -0.43 -8.16 -10.55
CA LEU A 7 -1.41 -7.27 -9.91
C LEU A 7 -2.77 -7.67 -10.47
N THR A 8 -3.17 -8.91 -10.20
CA THR A 8 -4.46 -9.47 -10.57
C THR A 8 -5.44 -9.16 -9.45
N GLY A 9 -6.31 -8.18 -9.69
CA GLY A 9 -7.52 -8.03 -8.90
C GLY A 9 -8.51 -9.13 -9.30
N ASN A 10 -8.88 -9.99 -8.36
CA ASN A 10 -10.28 -10.36 -8.05
C ASN A 10 -10.31 -11.37 -6.88
N SER A 11 -11.25 -11.16 -5.96
CA SER A 11 -11.85 -12.16 -5.04
C SER A 11 -11.02 -12.73 -3.87
N THR A 12 -11.48 -12.35 -2.67
CA THR A 12 -11.58 -13.14 -1.42
C THR A 12 -10.68 -14.36 -1.29
N GLY A 13 -9.60 -14.24 -0.50
CA GLY A 13 -8.92 -15.38 0.13
C GLY A 13 -7.39 -15.39 0.06
N ASN A 14 -6.78 -14.72 -0.92
CA ASN A 14 -5.32 -14.74 -1.11
C ASN A 14 -4.72 -13.35 -0.84
N SER A 15 -4.01 -13.18 0.28
CA SER A 15 -3.43 -11.90 0.70
C SER A 15 -2.40 -11.40 -0.33
N THR A 16 -2.84 -10.55 -1.24
CA THR A 16 -2.02 -9.99 -2.32
C THR A 16 -1.02 -8.97 -1.75
N ALA A 17 0.08 -8.68 -2.44
CA ALA A 17 1.04 -7.66 -2.01
C ALA A 17 0.39 -6.30 -1.69
N LEU A 18 -0.69 -5.97 -2.38
CA LEU A 18 -1.56 -4.83 -2.08
C LEU A 18 -2.14 -4.87 -0.67
N ASP A 19 -2.77 -5.98 -0.29
CA ASP A 19 -3.37 -6.15 1.04
C ASP A 19 -2.30 -6.17 2.13
N LYS A 20 -1.14 -6.79 1.86
CA LYS A 20 -0.01 -6.75 2.79
C LYS A 20 0.52 -5.33 2.98
N THR A 21 0.65 -4.56 1.89
CA THR A 21 1.04 -3.14 1.93
C THR A 21 0.02 -2.32 2.72
N PHE A 22 -1.27 -2.55 2.48
CA PHE A 22 -2.35 -1.88 3.17
C PHE A 22 -2.37 -2.22 4.67
N ASN A 23 -2.21 -3.49 5.04
CA ASN A 23 -2.18 -3.92 6.43
C ASN A 23 -0.96 -3.36 7.17
N ALA A 24 0.20 -3.29 6.49
CA ALA A 24 1.39 -2.63 7.03
C ALA A 24 1.14 -1.13 7.29
N LEU A 25 0.51 -0.43 6.35
CA LEU A 25 0.10 0.98 6.52
C LEU A 25 -0.95 1.17 7.63
N LYS A 26 -1.87 0.21 7.80
CA LYS A 26 -2.85 0.21 8.88
C LYS A 26 -2.21 0.01 10.25
N ALA A 27 -1.20 -0.86 10.34
CA ALA A 27 -0.42 -1.06 11.55
C ALA A 27 0.46 0.15 11.87
N ASN A 28 1.13 0.71 10.85
CA ASN A 28 2.02 1.86 10.99
C ASN A 28 1.81 2.86 9.82
N PRO A 29 0.98 3.90 10.01
CA PRO A 29 0.69 4.87 8.95
C PRO A 29 1.85 5.83 8.66
N LEU A 30 2.92 5.78 9.46
CA LEU A 30 4.15 6.56 9.26
C LEU A 30 5.12 5.89 8.28
N LEU A 31 4.84 4.65 7.86
CA LEU A 31 5.74 3.90 6.99
C LEU A 31 5.95 4.59 5.64
N THR A 32 7.22 4.60 5.24
CA THR A 32 7.67 5.16 3.98
C THR A 32 7.79 4.08 2.89
N TYR A 33 7.85 4.51 1.62
CA TYR A 33 8.04 3.59 0.48
C TYR A 33 9.22 2.61 0.64
N PRO A 34 10.44 3.04 1.05
CA PRO A 34 11.55 2.10 1.21
C PRO A 34 11.34 1.12 2.38
N GLU A 35 10.70 1.54 3.47
CA GLU A 35 10.42 0.64 4.60
C GLU A 35 9.40 -0.43 4.23
N LEU A 36 8.34 -0.05 3.50
CA LEU A 36 7.37 -1.02 2.98
C LEU A 36 8.02 -2.01 2.01
N ALA A 37 8.93 -1.55 1.16
CA ALA A 37 9.68 -2.41 0.25
C ALA A 37 10.52 -3.43 1.01
N SER A 38 11.28 -2.99 2.02
CA SER A 38 12.09 -3.86 2.86
C SER A 38 11.25 -4.82 3.71
N LEU A 39 10.16 -4.33 4.31
CA LEU A 39 9.26 -5.11 5.17
C LEU A 39 8.58 -6.24 4.39
N LEU A 40 8.17 -5.96 3.16
CA LEU A 40 7.44 -6.90 2.33
C LEU A 40 8.36 -7.74 1.42
N GLY A 41 9.65 -7.40 1.34
CA GLY A 41 10.59 -8.03 0.41
C GLY A 41 10.31 -7.73 -1.06
N TYR A 42 9.59 -6.63 -1.35
CA TYR A 42 9.24 -6.22 -2.71
C TYR A 42 10.13 -5.09 -3.24
N SER A 43 10.17 -4.93 -4.55
CA SER A 43 10.87 -3.80 -5.16
C SER A 43 10.14 -2.47 -4.87
N ARG A 44 10.91 -1.38 -4.75
CA ARG A 44 10.37 -0.02 -4.54
C ARG A 44 9.31 0.34 -5.59
N SER A 45 9.57 0.03 -6.86
CA SER A 45 8.64 0.27 -7.97
C SER A 45 7.32 -0.50 -7.81
N TYR A 46 7.37 -1.72 -7.27
CA TYR A 46 6.18 -2.52 -7.03
C TYR A 46 5.33 -1.98 -5.87
N VAL A 47 5.97 -1.56 -4.78
CA VAL A 47 5.29 -0.88 -3.66
C VAL A 47 4.66 0.44 -4.12
N GLN A 48 5.34 1.21 -4.96
CA GLN A 48 4.79 2.43 -5.55
C GLN A 48 3.53 2.15 -6.38
N LYS A 49 3.53 1.09 -7.21
CA LYS A 49 2.34 0.65 -7.94
C LYS A 49 1.20 0.26 -6.99
N CYS A 50 1.51 -0.49 -5.93
CA CYS A 50 0.52 -0.89 -4.93
C CYS A 50 -0.13 0.34 -4.27
N ILE A 51 0.68 1.29 -3.79
CA ILE A 51 0.19 2.53 -3.17
C ILE A 51 -0.62 3.37 -4.16
N LYS A 52 -0.21 3.43 -5.44
CA LYS A 52 -0.96 4.11 -6.49
C LYS A 52 -2.36 3.52 -6.66
N MET A 53 -2.47 2.18 -6.72
CA MET A 53 -3.76 1.49 -6.78
C MET A 53 -4.60 1.70 -5.52
N LEU A 54 -4.00 1.66 -4.31
CA LEU A 54 -4.71 1.93 -3.05
C LEU A 54 -5.25 3.37 -2.99
N LYS A 55 -4.53 4.33 -3.57
CA LYS A 55 -5.01 5.71 -3.73
C LYS A 55 -6.13 5.82 -4.77
N GLU A 56 -6.00 5.16 -5.90
CA GLU A 56 -7.00 5.15 -6.98
C GLU A 56 -8.32 4.52 -6.51
N THR A 57 -8.22 3.42 -5.76
CA THR A 57 -9.37 2.76 -5.10
C THR A 57 -9.88 3.52 -3.87
N LYS A 58 -9.31 4.70 -3.57
CA LYS A 58 -9.65 5.55 -2.40
C LYS A 58 -9.62 4.81 -1.06
N ARG A 59 -8.79 3.77 -0.93
CA ARG A 59 -8.60 3.04 0.33
C ARG A 59 -7.62 3.76 1.26
N ILE A 60 -6.65 4.49 0.72
CA ILE A 60 -5.68 5.28 1.49
C ILE A 60 -5.51 6.69 0.92
N ARG A 61 -5.07 7.61 1.77
CA ARG A 61 -4.70 8.98 1.40
C ARG A 61 -3.48 9.42 2.19
N ARG A 62 -2.58 10.16 1.55
CA ARG A 62 -1.48 10.83 2.26
C ARG A 62 -2.03 12.10 2.91
N VAL A 63 -1.87 12.23 4.21
CA VAL A 63 -2.26 13.42 5.00
C VAL A 63 -0.99 14.02 5.63
N GLY A 64 -0.90 15.35 5.59
CA GLY A 64 0.28 16.10 6.07
C GLY A 64 1.23 16.55 4.95
N SER A 65 2.40 17.05 5.36
CA SER A 65 3.35 17.68 4.43
C SER A 65 3.94 16.66 3.45
N LYS A 66 4.03 17.04 2.17
CA LYS A 66 4.56 16.19 1.09
C LYS A 66 6.00 15.74 1.37
N THR A 67 6.76 16.60 2.05
CA THR A 67 8.22 16.51 2.23
C THR A 67 8.64 15.90 3.57
N TYR A 68 8.00 16.22 4.70
CA TYR A 68 8.35 15.66 6.00
C TYR A 68 7.13 15.49 6.92
N GLY A 69 6.96 14.32 7.52
CA GLY A 69 5.95 14.07 8.56
C GLY A 69 4.52 13.78 8.07
N GLY A 70 4.30 13.61 6.76
CA GLY A 70 3.00 13.16 6.26
C GLY A 70 2.76 11.67 6.51
N TYR A 71 1.66 11.33 7.18
CA TYR A 71 1.21 9.96 7.43
C TYR A 71 0.20 9.49 6.38
N TRP A 72 -0.04 8.18 6.35
CA TRP A 72 -1.05 7.55 5.52
C TRP A 72 -2.34 7.38 6.31
N GLU A 73 -3.37 8.10 5.91
CA GLU A 73 -4.72 7.95 6.41
C GLU A 73 -5.42 6.80 5.68
N ILE A 74 -5.99 5.87 6.44
CA ILE A 74 -6.78 4.76 5.92
C ILE A 74 -8.24 5.24 5.79
N ILE A 75 -8.74 5.35 4.56
CA ILE A 75 -10.11 5.81 4.26
C ILE A 75 -11.01 4.62 3.92
N GLU A 76 -10.75 3.44 4.47
CA GLU A 76 -11.62 2.27 4.29
C GLU A 76 -13.01 2.60 4.85
N ASN A 77 -13.86 3.13 3.98
CA ASN A 77 -15.28 3.25 4.24
C ASN A 77 -15.80 1.82 4.21
N LEU A 78 -15.91 1.21 5.40
CA LEU A 78 -16.84 0.13 5.65
C LEU A 78 -18.25 0.68 5.37
N LYS A 79 -18.64 0.78 4.10
CA LYS A 79 -20.03 0.97 3.77
C LYS A 79 -20.68 -0.40 3.88
N SER A 80 -21.34 -0.59 5.01
CA SER A 80 -22.26 -1.69 5.29
C SER A 80 -23.47 -1.60 4.36
#